data_AF-A0A1F1L3L5-F1
#
_entry.id   AF-A0A1F1L3L5-F1
#
_cell.length_a   1.000
_cell.length_b   1.000
_cell.length_c   1.000
_cell.angle_alpha   90.00
_cell.angle_beta   90.00
_cell.angle_gamma   90.00
#
_symmetry.space_group_name_H-M   'P 1'
#
loop_
_entity.id
_entity.type
_entity.pdbx_description
1 polymer ?
#
loop_
_entity_poly.entity_id
_entity_poly.type
_entity_poly.pdbx_seq_one_letter_code
_entity_poly.pdbx_strand_id
1 'polypeptide(L)'
;MVAGALVVAGTWSYLVLLRPTDWESVAGSPEAFITLAGYFGGAALLLAGALPSLTAGAIALIPGCLVINIVIGELIGSIGVPLYLDSLGTVLMAALLGPVAGLATGTLSSVVWGFINPAALPFAAVSAATGWMAGWAIQRGALQRIWRIVVSGAIIGIISGMLAAPVAAFVYGGTAGLGTGALVSVFREFGNSLLASVTMQSLVSDPLDKIVVLFFVALTVKALPQRVLKRLHPAVQPRPDAEKKS
;
A
#
# COMPACT_ATOMS: atom_id res chain seq x y z
N MET A 1 -11.19 9.59 -10.43
CA MET A 1 -10.61 9.39 -9.08
C MET A 1 -11.62 8.80 -8.10
N VAL A 2 -12.69 9.52 -7.72
CA VAL A 2 -13.68 9.03 -6.73
C VAL A 2 -14.28 7.68 -7.13
N ALA A 3 -14.73 7.53 -8.38
CA ALA A 3 -15.25 6.26 -8.89
C ALA A 3 -14.26 5.09 -8.72
N GLY A 4 -12.98 5.29 -9.04
CA GLY A 4 -11.96 4.26 -8.87
C GLY A 4 -11.72 3.89 -7.41
N ALA A 5 -11.70 4.86 -6.50
CA ALA A 5 -11.57 4.60 -5.07
C ALA A 5 -12.79 3.84 -4.51
N LEU A 6 -14.00 4.18 -4.97
CA LEU A 6 -15.23 3.47 -4.60
C LEU A 6 -15.22 2.02 -5.11
N VAL A 7 -14.73 1.77 -6.31
CA VAL A 7 -14.59 0.41 -6.84
C VAL A 7 -13.62 -0.39 -5.99
N VAL A 8 -12.43 0.15 -5.67
CA VAL A 8 -11.45 -0.52 -4.81
C VAL A 8 -12.03 -0.83 -3.41
N ALA A 9 -12.72 0.13 -2.79
CA ALA A 9 -13.35 -0.06 -1.49
C ALA A 9 -14.52 -1.08 -1.54
N GLY A 10 -15.29 -1.06 -2.62
CA GLY A 10 -16.37 -2.01 -2.87
C GLY A 10 -15.86 -3.44 -3.05
N THR A 11 -14.78 -3.62 -3.81
CA THR A 11 -14.11 -4.93 -3.98
C THR A 11 -13.56 -5.43 -2.65
N TRP A 12 -12.96 -4.58 -1.82
CA TRP A 12 -12.53 -4.99 -0.48
C TRP A 12 -13.70 -5.38 0.42
N SER A 13 -14.81 -4.63 0.36
CA SER A 13 -16.02 -4.94 1.14
C SER A 13 -16.63 -6.28 0.71
N TYR A 14 -16.63 -6.58 -0.60
CA TYR A 14 -17.00 -7.89 -1.13
C TYR A 14 -16.17 -9.02 -0.48
N LEU A 15 -14.85 -8.86 -0.41
CA LEU A 15 -13.95 -9.87 0.20
C LEU A 15 -14.27 -10.10 1.68
N VAL A 16 -14.45 -9.02 2.44
CA VAL A 16 -14.64 -9.11 3.90
C VAL A 16 -16.03 -9.65 4.27
N LEU A 17 -17.05 -9.26 3.52
CA LEU A 17 -18.44 -9.64 3.80
C LEU A 17 -18.78 -11.04 3.29
N LEU A 18 -18.33 -11.39 2.08
CA LEU A 18 -18.70 -12.65 1.44
C LEU A 18 -17.65 -13.76 1.61
N ARG A 19 -16.44 -13.41 2.06
CA ARG A 19 -15.38 -14.36 2.46
C ARG A 19 -15.14 -15.47 1.42
N PRO A 20 -14.76 -15.10 0.19
CA PRO A 20 -14.47 -16.10 -0.83
C PRO A 20 -13.24 -16.92 -0.42
N THR A 21 -13.21 -18.22 -0.74
CA THR A 21 -12.17 -19.14 -0.25
C THR A 21 -11.28 -19.72 -1.35
N ASP A 22 -11.62 -19.56 -2.63
CA ASP A 22 -10.86 -20.13 -3.74
C ASP A 22 -9.89 -19.11 -4.36
N TRP A 23 -8.59 -19.29 -4.07
CA TRP A 23 -7.50 -18.36 -4.41
C TRP A 23 -6.30 -19.04 -5.07
N GLU A 24 -6.43 -20.28 -5.55
CA GLU A 24 -5.29 -21.02 -6.13
C GLU A 24 -4.71 -20.31 -7.36
N SER A 25 -5.57 -19.67 -8.17
CA SER A 25 -5.13 -18.77 -9.23
C SER A 25 -6.14 -17.65 -9.46
N VAL A 26 -5.63 -16.50 -9.91
CA VAL A 26 -6.47 -15.30 -10.10
C VAL A 26 -7.54 -15.48 -11.20
N ALA A 27 -7.33 -16.42 -12.12
CA ALA A 27 -8.28 -16.78 -13.18
C ALA A 27 -8.94 -18.16 -12.96
N GLY A 28 -8.70 -18.80 -11.81
CA GLY A 28 -9.15 -20.16 -11.52
C GLY A 28 -10.57 -20.25 -10.97
N SER A 29 -11.06 -19.17 -10.35
CA SER A 29 -12.36 -19.12 -9.71
C SER A 29 -13.14 -17.83 -10.08
N PRO A 30 -14.49 -17.88 -10.12
CA PRO A 30 -15.31 -16.68 -10.29
C PRO A 30 -15.00 -15.60 -9.26
N GLU A 31 -14.71 -15.98 -8.02
CA GLU A 31 -14.42 -15.11 -6.89
C GLU A 31 -13.11 -14.34 -7.10
N ALA A 32 -12.05 -15.04 -7.50
CA ALA A 32 -10.76 -14.44 -7.80
C ALA A 32 -10.85 -13.55 -9.04
N PHE A 33 -11.64 -13.93 -10.05
CA PHE A 33 -11.87 -13.11 -11.24
C PHE A 33 -12.65 -11.83 -10.94
N ILE A 34 -13.72 -11.89 -10.13
CA ILE A 34 -14.47 -10.70 -9.68
C ILE A 34 -13.54 -9.75 -8.93
N THR A 35 -12.69 -10.30 -8.06
CA THR A 35 -11.72 -9.53 -7.27
C THR A 35 -10.68 -8.86 -8.18
N LEU A 36 -10.16 -9.60 -9.16
CA LEU A 36 -9.24 -9.07 -10.15
C LEU A 36 -9.89 -7.96 -10.97
N ALA A 37 -11.08 -8.21 -11.53
CA ALA A 37 -11.80 -7.26 -12.36
C ALA A 37 -12.11 -5.97 -11.58
N GLY A 38 -12.52 -6.11 -10.32
CA GLY A 38 -12.76 -5.00 -9.40
C GLY A 38 -11.50 -4.17 -9.16
N TYR A 39 -10.40 -4.78 -8.74
CA TYR A 39 -9.18 -4.03 -8.45
C TYR A 39 -8.47 -3.52 -9.70
N PHE A 40 -8.44 -4.28 -10.79
CA PHE A 40 -7.90 -3.83 -12.07
C PHE A 40 -8.70 -2.65 -12.63
N GLY A 41 -10.03 -2.76 -12.65
CA GLY A 41 -10.93 -1.67 -13.07
C GLY A 41 -10.79 -0.43 -12.17
N GLY A 42 -10.71 -0.65 -10.85
CA GLY A 42 -10.43 0.40 -9.87
C GLY A 42 -9.09 1.10 -10.14
N ALA A 43 -8.01 0.34 -10.32
CA ALA A 43 -6.69 0.86 -10.66
C ALA A 43 -6.70 1.66 -11.97
N ALA A 44 -7.36 1.15 -13.02
CA ALA A 44 -7.49 1.85 -14.29
C ALA A 44 -8.22 3.20 -14.14
N LEU A 45 -9.32 3.24 -13.39
CA LEU A 45 -10.08 4.47 -13.12
C LEU A 45 -9.30 5.47 -12.26
N LEU A 46 -8.47 4.98 -11.33
CA LEU A 46 -7.60 5.80 -10.50
C LEU A 46 -6.49 6.44 -11.34
N LEU A 47 -5.82 5.63 -12.17
CA LEU A 47 -4.79 6.11 -13.10
C LEU A 47 -5.39 7.09 -14.10
N ALA A 48 -6.49 6.76 -14.76
CA ALA A 48 -7.17 7.66 -15.70
C ALA A 48 -7.55 9.00 -15.04
N GLY A 49 -7.99 8.96 -13.79
CA GLY A 49 -8.26 10.18 -13.03
C GLY A 49 -7.01 10.96 -12.60
N ALA A 50 -5.87 10.29 -12.44
CA ALA A 50 -4.59 10.91 -12.09
C ALA A 50 -3.83 11.43 -13.30
N LEU A 51 -4.00 10.84 -14.49
CA LEU A 51 -3.27 11.19 -15.72
C LEU A 51 -3.21 12.70 -16.00
N PRO A 52 -4.30 13.49 -15.89
CA PRO A 52 -4.25 14.93 -16.16
C PRO A 52 -3.32 15.71 -15.22
N SER A 53 -3.02 15.15 -14.05
CA SER A 53 -2.15 15.75 -13.03
C SER A 53 -0.72 15.21 -13.04
N LEU A 54 -0.42 14.18 -13.84
CA LEU A 54 0.88 13.52 -13.88
C LEU A 54 1.70 13.95 -15.11
N THR A 55 2.99 14.20 -14.90
CA THR A 55 3.94 14.41 -16.02
C THR A 55 4.33 13.08 -16.66
N ALA A 56 4.79 13.09 -17.92
CA ALA A 56 5.28 11.88 -18.59
C ALA A 56 6.41 11.19 -17.79
N GLY A 57 7.29 11.98 -17.15
CA GLY A 57 8.33 11.45 -16.25
C GLY A 57 7.77 10.78 -15.01
N ALA A 58 6.66 11.30 -14.45
CA ALA A 58 5.97 10.68 -13.32
C ALA A 58 5.35 9.33 -13.69
N ILE A 59 4.74 9.23 -14.88
CA ILE A 59 4.17 7.98 -15.39
C ILE A 59 5.26 6.93 -15.59
N ALA A 60 6.42 7.32 -16.09
CA ALA A 60 7.55 6.42 -16.33
C ALA A 60 8.15 5.80 -15.04
N LEU A 61 7.90 6.40 -13.87
CA LEU A 61 8.37 5.86 -12.59
C LEU A 61 7.47 4.74 -12.04
N ILE A 62 6.20 4.67 -12.47
CA ILE A 62 5.24 3.69 -11.96
C ILE A 62 5.79 2.26 -12.10
N PRO A 63 6.21 1.77 -13.28
CA PRO A 63 6.67 0.39 -13.42
C PRO A 63 7.87 0.07 -12.52
N GLY A 64 8.84 0.98 -12.40
CA GLY A 64 9.98 0.81 -11.52
C GLY A 64 9.57 0.70 -10.04
N CYS A 65 8.60 1.50 -9.61
CA CYS A 65 8.05 1.42 -8.26
C CYS A 65 7.31 0.10 -8.01
N LEU A 66 6.56 -0.41 -9.00
CA LEU A 66 5.92 -1.73 -8.88
C LEU A 66 6.96 -2.84 -8.74
N VAL A 67 8.01 -2.81 -9.57
CA VAL A 67 9.10 -3.81 -9.51
C VAL A 67 9.78 -3.79 -8.14
N ILE A 68 10.08 -2.61 -7.59
CA ILE A 68 10.69 -2.48 -6.26
C ILE A 68 9.77 -3.10 -5.18
N ASN A 69 8.48 -2.79 -5.21
CA ASN A 69 7.52 -3.36 -4.27
C ASN A 69 7.48 -4.89 -4.34
N ILE A 70 7.38 -5.44 -5.56
CA ILE A 70 7.28 -6.89 -5.78
C ILE A 70 8.58 -7.59 -5.37
N VAL A 71 9.73 -7.11 -5.82
CA VAL A 71 11.02 -7.74 -5.55
C VAL A 71 11.38 -7.69 -4.06
N ILE A 72 11.22 -6.52 -3.43
CA ILE A 72 11.52 -6.39 -2.00
C ILE A 72 10.48 -7.13 -1.17
N GLY A 73 9.19 -7.03 -1.53
CA GLY A 73 8.11 -7.76 -0.87
C GLY A 73 8.33 -9.27 -0.88
N GLU A 74 8.70 -9.84 -2.03
CA GLU A 74 9.01 -11.26 -2.19
C GLU A 74 10.26 -11.66 -1.37
N LEU A 75 11.30 -10.82 -1.39
CA LEU A 75 12.51 -11.07 -0.60
C LEU A 75 12.20 -11.09 0.91
N ILE A 76 11.46 -10.11 1.42
CA ILE A 76 11.11 -10.07 2.84
C ILE A 76 10.14 -11.19 3.21
N GLY A 77 9.16 -11.48 2.35
CA GLY A 77 8.20 -12.57 2.54
C GLY A 77 8.84 -13.96 2.61
N SER A 78 9.99 -14.16 1.95
CA SER A 78 10.69 -15.45 1.88
C SER A 78 11.69 -15.70 3.02
N ILE A 79 12.21 -14.67 3.69
CA ILE A 79 13.23 -14.81 4.76
C ILE A 79 12.65 -14.99 6.18
N GLY A 80 11.32 -14.94 6.34
CA GLY A 80 10.64 -15.21 7.61
C GLY A 80 10.64 -14.05 8.62
N VAL A 81 11.06 -12.85 8.22
CA VAL A 81 10.90 -11.64 9.05
C VAL A 81 9.41 -11.26 9.06
N PRO A 82 8.79 -10.91 10.20
CA PRO A 82 7.38 -10.56 10.27
C PRO A 82 7.13 -9.11 9.80
N LEU A 83 7.63 -8.74 8.63
CA LEU A 83 7.45 -7.45 7.94
C LEU A 83 7.12 -7.70 6.46
N TYR A 84 6.84 -6.63 5.69
CA TYR A 84 6.43 -6.76 4.29
C TYR A 84 7.35 -5.98 3.34
N LEU A 85 7.62 -4.70 3.61
CA LEU A 85 8.36 -3.74 2.78
C LEU A 85 7.89 -3.66 1.31
N ASP A 86 6.66 -4.09 1.04
CA ASP A 86 5.98 -4.19 -0.26
C ASP A 86 5.40 -2.86 -0.78
N SER A 87 5.66 -1.78 -0.05
CA SER A 87 5.03 -0.47 -0.28
C SER A 87 6.05 0.66 -0.38
N LEU A 88 7.34 0.34 -0.51
CA LEU A 88 8.42 1.32 -0.73
C LEU A 88 8.17 2.19 -1.96
N GLY A 89 7.93 1.58 -3.12
CA GLY A 89 7.59 2.26 -4.37
C GLY A 89 6.24 2.97 -4.28
N THR A 90 5.26 2.38 -3.60
CA THR A 90 3.93 3.00 -3.38
C THR A 90 4.05 4.31 -2.60
N VAL A 91 4.78 4.29 -1.48
CA VAL A 91 4.99 5.45 -0.62
C VAL A 91 5.94 6.45 -1.26
N LEU A 92 6.92 6.01 -2.04
CA LEU A 92 7.77 6.89 -2.86
C LEU A 92 6.95 7.66 -3.89
N MET A 93 6.05 6.99 -4.62
CA MET A 93 5.13 7.67 -5.54
C MET A 93 4.21 8.65 -4.82
N ALA A 94 3.74 8.28 -3.63
CA ALA A 94 2.96 9.18 -2.78
C ALA A 94 3.76 10.42 -2.35
N ALA A 95 5.05 10.25 -2.06
CA ALA A 95 5.95 11.33 -1.66
C ALA A 95 6.26 12.31 -2.82
N LEU A 96 6.43 11.78 -4.03
CA LEU A 96 6.81 12.55 -5.20
C LEU A 96 5.61 13.21 -5.90
N LEU A 97 4.44 12.57 -5.87
CA LEU A 97 3.32 12.95 -6.73
C LEU A 97 1.99 13.08 -5.97
N GLY A 98 2.02 12.87 -4.65
CA GLY A 98 0.91 13.07 -3.74
C GLY A 98 0.01 11.84 -3.54
N PRO A 99 -1.02 11.97 -2.67
CA PRO A 99 -1.84 10.87 -2.19
C PRO A 99 -2.45 10.01 -3.28
N VAL A 100 -2.94 10.61 -4.36
CA VAL A 100 -3.65 9.86 -5.40
C VAL A 100 -2.70 9.03 -6.26
N ALA A 101 -1.48 9.51 -6.50
CA ALA A 101 -0.45 8.72 -7.16
C ALA A 101 -0.05 7.52 -6.31
N GLY A 102 0.10 7.71 -5.00
CA GLY A 102 0.32 6.62 -4.04
C GLY A 102 -0.82 5.60 -4.05
N LEU A 103 -2.07 6.07 -4.00
CA LEU A 103 -3.26 5.24 -4.06
C LEU A 103 -3.27 4.37 -5.32
N ALA A 104 -3.13 5.00 -6.49
CA ALA A 104 -3.14 4.30 -7.79
C ALA A 104 -1.97 3.30 -7.91
N THR A 105 -0.77 3.69 -7.48
CA THR A 105 0.42 2.83 -7.50
C THR A 105 0.25 1.62 -6.60
N GLY A 106 -0.30 1.81 -5.39
CA GLY A 106 -0.55 0.72 -4.43
C GLY A 106 -1.56 -0.30 -4.96
N THR A 107 -2.68 0.17 -5.52
CA THR A 107 -3.67 -0.72 -6.16
C THR A 107 -3.02 -1.50 -7.30
N LEU A 108 -2.34 -0.80 -8.22
CA LEU A 108 -1.74 -1.43 -9.39
C LEU A 108 -0.64 -2.43 -9.00
N SER A 109 0.18 -2.11 -8.00
CA SER A 109 1.23 -3.00 -7.50
C SER A 109 0.68 -4.34 -7.05
N SER A 110 -0.42 -4.33 -6.30
CA SER A 110 -1.02 -5.55 -5.75
C SER A 110 -1.74 -6.36 -6.84
N VAL A 111 -2.35 -5.67 -7.82
CA VAL A 111 -2.95 -6.33 -8.99
C VAL A 111 -1.89 -7.02 -9.82
N VAL A 112 -0.79 -6.33 -10.15
CA VAL A 112 0.32 -6.90 -10.93
C VAL A 112 0.99 -8.05 -10.17
N TRP A 113 1.24 -7.86 -8.87
CA TRP A 113 1.80 -8.93 -8.05
C TRP A 113 0.85 -10.12 -7.96
N GLY A 114 -0.46 -9.89 -7.89
CA GLY A 114 -1.50 -10.93 -7.87
C GLY A 114 -1.38 -11.97 -8.98
N PHE A 115 -0.94 -11.57 -10.18
CA PHE A 115 -0.72 -12.51 -11.28
C PHE A 115 0.48 -13.46 -11.07
N ILE A 116 1.41 -13.08 -10.21
CA ILE A 116 2.61 -13.87 -9.86
C ILE A 116 2.37 -14.63 -8.55
N ASN A 117 1.84 -13.92 -7.56
CA ASN A 117 1.47 -14.42 -6.24
C ASN A 117 0.00 -14.05 -5.97
N PRO A 118 -0.96 -14.98 -6.21
CA PRO A 118 -2.38 -14.74 -5.98
C PRO A 118 -2.72 -14.26 -4.56
N ALA A 119 -1.84 -14.53 -3.59
CA ALA A 119 -1.99 -14.07 -2.21
C ALA A 119 -2.00 -12.54 -2.07
N ALA A 120 -1.37 -11.82 -3.02
CA ALA A 120 -1.24 -10.37 -2.96
C ALA A 120 -2.51 -9.62 -3.40
N LEU A 121 -3.34 -10.22 -4.26
CA LEU A 121 -4.45 -9.52 -4.91
C LEU A 121 -5.50 -9.00 -3.90
N PRO A 122 -5.96 -9.78 -2.91
CA PRO A 122 -6.94 -9.33 -1.91
C PRO A 122 -6.48 -8.12 -1.08
N PHE A 123 -5.17 -7.88 -0.98
CA PHE A 123 -4.59 -6.74 -0.26
C PHE A 123 -4.51 -5.45 -1.08
N ALA A 124 -5.00 -5.42 -2.34
CA ALA A 124 -4.90 -4.24 -3.19
C ALA A 124 -5.52 -2.97 -2.58
N ALA A 125 -6.65 -3.09 -1.88
CA ALA A 125 -7.23 -1.95 -1.16
C ALA A 125 -6.40 -1.48 0.03
N VAL A 126 -5.71 -2.40 0.72
CA VAL A 126 -4.79 -2.08 1.82
C VAL A 126 -3.59 -1.30 1.28
N SER A 127 -3.01 -1.75 0.16
CA SER A 127 -1.92 -1.05 -0.52
C SER A 127 -2.35 0.32 -1.03
N ALA A 128 -3.56 0.43 -1.58
CA ALA A 128 -4.16 1.70 -2.01
C ALA A 128 -4.33 2.68 -0.84
N ALA A 129 -4.93 2.22 0.27
CA ALA A 129 -5.11 3.01 1.47
C ALA A 129 -3.77 3.46 2.06
N THR A 130 -2.78 2.56 2.10
CA THR A 130 -1.41 2.85 2.55
C THR A 130 -0.79 4.00 1.72
N GLY A 131 -0.84 3.90 0.40
CA GLY A 131 -0.29 4.93 -0.49
C GLY A 131 -1.00 6.28 -0.33
N TRP A 132 -2.32 6.27 -0.20
CA TRP A 132 -3.10 7.50 0.02
C TRP A 132 -2.76 8.16 1.37
N MET A 133 -2.82 7.39 2.46
CA MET A 133 -2.54 7.89 3.81
C MET A 133 -1.10 8.40 3.93
N ALA A 134 -0.14 7.68 3.33
CA ALA A 134 1.26 8.10 3.32
C ALA A 134 1.44 9.42 2.57
N GLY A 135 0.88 9.55 1.36
CA GLY A 135 0.96 10.82 0.61
C GLY A 135 0.37 11.99 1.39
N TRP A 136 -0.77 11.77 2.07
CA TRP A 136 -1.42 12.80 2.88
C TRP A 136 -0.59 13.19 4.11
N ALA A 137 0.00 12.22 4.81
CA ALA A 137 0.88 12.48 5.94
C ALA A 137 2.17 13.19 5.50
N ILE A 138 2.73 12.80 4.35
CA ILE A 138 3.96 13.40 3.79
C ILE A 138 3.72 14.86 3.40
N GLN A 139 2.57 15.19 2.80
CA GLN A 139 2.18 16.59 2.51
C GLN A 139 2.10 17.45 3.79
N ARG A 140 1.87 16.84 4.95
CA ARG A 140 1.85 17.49 6.27
C ARG A 140 3.20 17.44 6.99
N GLY A 141 4.25 17.01 6.29
CA GLY A 141 5.62 17.01 6.79
C GLY A 141 5.99 15.76 7.60
N ALA A 142 5.39 14.60 7.33
CA ALA A 142 5.77 13.34 7.99
C ALA A 142 7.27 13.02 7.88
N LEU A 143 7.90 13.34 6.74
CA LEU A 143 9.33 13.04 6.50
C LEU A 143 10.30 14.09 7.07
N GLN A 144 9.81 15.15 7.71
CA GLN A 144 10.65 16.27 8.16
C GLN A 144 11.47 15.95 9.42
N ARG A 145 10.96 15.07 10.30
CA ARG A 145 11.61 14.72 11.58
C ARG A 145 11.42 13.24 11.86
N ILE A 146 12.41 12.60 12.51
CA ILE A 146 12.37 11.16 12.82
C ILE A 146 11.12 10.79 13.62
N TRP A 147 10.77 11.56 14.66
CA TRP A 147 9.56 11.27 15.44
C TRP A 147 8.26 11.35 14.61
N ARG A 148 8.21 12.22 13.59
CA ARG A 148 7.05 12.32 12.68
C ARG A 148 6.97 11.11 11.76
N ILE A 149 8.11 10.59 11.31
CA ILE A 149 8.20 9.32 10.57
C ILE A 149 7.66 8.18 11.44
N VAL A 150 8.11 8.10 12.70
CA VAL A 150 7.67 7.06 13.64
C VAL A 150 6.16 7.14 13.90
N VAL A 151 5.64 8.32 14.25
CA VAL A 151 4.21 8.50 14.55
C VAL A 151 3.36 8.27 13.30
N SER A 152 3.76 8.81 12.15
CA SER A 152 3.00 8.64 10.91
C SER A 152 3.02 7.19 10.45
N GLY A 153 4.18 6.52 10.53
CA GLY A 153 4.32 5.10 10.21
C GLY A 153 3.47 4.24 11.12
N ALA A 154 3.50 4.48 12.43
CA ALA A 154 2.67 3.75 13.38
C ALA A 154 1.17 3.90 13.08
N ILE A 155 0.68 5.13 12.85
CA ILE A 155 -0.74 5.38 12.55
C ILE A 155 -1.15 4.71 11.23
N ILE A 156 -0.35 4.88 10.17
CA ILE A 156 -0.63 4.28 8.86
C ILE A 156 -0.63 2.76 8.99
N GLY A 157 0.36 2.19 9.69
CA GLY A 157 0.46 0.75 9.89
C GLY A 157 -0.68 0.19 10.73
N ILE A 158 -1.14 0.87 11.79
CA ILE A 158 -2.31 0.43 12.55
C ILE A 158 -3.54 0.34 11.64
N ILE A 159 -3.79 1.39 10.83
CA ILE A 159 -4.95 1.43 9.94
C ILE A 159 -4.81 0.37 8.84
N SER A 160 -3.64 0.24 8.21
CA SER A 160 -3.37 -0.79 7.20
C SER A 160 -3.53 -2.19 7.77
N GLY A 161 -3.01 -2.45 8.97
CA GLY A 161 -3.16 -3.72 9.66
C GLY A 161 -4.61 -4.07 10.00
N MET A 162 -5.41 -3.09 10.41
CA MET A 162 -6.86 -3.28 10.62
C MET A 162 -7.62 -3.59 9.33
N LEU A 163 -7.20 -3.02 8.20
CA LEU A 163 -7.77 -3.33 6.88
C LEU A 163 -7.30 -4.69 6.34
N ALA A 164 -6.06 -5.09 6.67
CA ALA A 164 -5.45 -6.34 6.24
C ALA A 164 -5.94 -7.55 7.05
N ALA A 165 -6.14 -7.40 8.36
CA ALA A 165 -6.48 -8.50 9.26
C ALA A 165 -7.72 -9.32 8.84
N PRO A 166 -8.89 -8.73 8.49
CA PRO A 166 -10.03 -9.53 8.05
C PRO A 166 -9.75 -10.25 6.73
N VAL A 167 -8.99 -9.63 5.81
CA VAL A 167 -8.58 -10.27 4.57
C VAL A 167 -7.68 -11.47 4.88
N ALA A 168 -6.61 -11.29 5.65
CA ALA A 168 -5.70 -12.36 6.02
C ALA A 168 -6.39 -13.52 6.77
N ALA A 169 -7.34 -13.21 7.66
CA ALA A 169 -8.08 -14.22 8.42
C ALA A 169 -9.09 -15.00 7.56
N PHE A 170 -9.88 -14.30 6.73
CA PHE A 170 -10.99 -14.92 6.00
C PHE A 170 -10.58 -15.55 4.67
N VAL A 171 -9.57 -14.99 4.02
CA VAL A 171 -9.11 -15.42 2.69
C VAL A 171 -7.99 -16.46 2.82
N TYR A 172 -7.09 -16.28 3.79
CA TYR A 172 -5.87 -17.09 3.91
C TYR A 172 -5.74 -17.88 5.21
N GLY A 173 -6.77 -17.87 6.08
CA GLY A 173 -6.70 -18.61 7.33
C GLY A 173 -5.58 -18.16 8.28
N GLY A 174 -5.02 -16.95 8.08
CA GLY A 174 -3.90 -16.40 8.85
C GLY A 174 -2.50 -16.81 8.37
N THR A 175 -2.35 -17.52 7.24
CA THR A 175 -1.06 -18.00 6.74
C THR A 175 -0.56 -17.22 5.52
N ALA A 176 -0.89 -15.93 5.42
CA ALA A 176 -0.60 -15.11 4.23
C ALA A 176 0.90 -14.86 3.96
N GLY A 177 1.79 -15.09 4.94
CA GLY A 177 3.24 -14.96 4.77
C GLY A 177 4.00 -15.84 5.75
N LEU A 178 5.27 -16.16 5.46
CA LEU A 178 6.07 -17.06 6.29
C LEU A 178 6.30 -16.49 7.70
N GLY A 179 6.88 -15.29 7.80
CA GLY A 179 7.21 -14.67 9.08
C GLY A 179 5.98 -14.18 9.85
N THR A 180 5.03 -13.57 9.12
CA THR A 180 3.79 -13.07 9.70
C THR A 180 2.87 -14.22 10.12
N GLY A 181 2.73 -15.27 9.30
CA GLY A 181 2.01 -16.48 9.64
C GLY A 181 2.61 -17.22 10.84
N ALA A 182 3.93 -17.24 10.99
CA ALA A 182 4.57 -17.78 12.20
C ALA A 182 4.16 -16.99 13.45
N LEU A 183 4.09 -15.65 13.37
CA LEU A 183 3.64 -14.82 14.48
C LEU A 183 2.14 -15.04 14.79
N VAL A 184 1.30 -15.25 13.76
CA VAL A 184 -0.09 -15.67 13.96
C VAL A 184 -0.17 -17.00 14.71
N SER A 185 0.62 -18.00 14.33
CA SER A 185 0.66 -19.30 15.01
C SER A 185 1.04 -19.18 16.48
N VAL A 186 2.02 -18.34 16.83
CA VAL A 186 2.37 -18.06 18.23
C VAL A 186 1.16 -17.46 18.99
N PHE A 187 0.46 -16.49 18.40
CA PHE A 187 -0.74 -15.94 19.05
C PHE A 187 -1.89 -16.95 19.16
N ARG A 188 -1.99 -17.90 18.22
CA ARG A 188 -2.96 -19.01 18.29
C ARG A 188 -2.64 -19.96 19.45
N GLU A 189 -1.36 -20.23 19.72
CA GLU A 189 -0.93 -21.06 20.85
C GLU A 189 -1.31 -20.46 22.21
N PHE A 190 -1.41 -19.13 22.31
CA PHE A 190 -1.96 -18.46 23.50
C PHE A 190 -3.49 -18.58 23.64
N GLY A 191 -4.16 -19.37 22.80
CA GLY A 191 -5.60 -19.65 22.88
C GLY A 191 -6.47 -18.60 22.19
N ASN A 192 -5.89 -17.67 21.43
CA ASN A 192 -6.64 -16.64 20.72
C ASN A 192 -7.44 -17.22 19.54
N SER A 193 -8.56 -16.58 19.20
CA SER A 193 -9.27 -16.87 17.94
C SER A 193 -8.39 -16.52 16.74
N LEU A 194 -8.71 -17.07 15.55
CA LEU A 194 -7.95 -16.78 14.34
C LEU A 194 -7.92 -15.28 14.04
N LEU A 195 -9.09 -14.63 14.03
CA LEU A 195 -9.20 -13.21 13.76
C LEU A 195 -8.39 -12.39 14.78
N ALA A 196 -8.48 -12.71 16.08
CA ALA A 196 -7.69 -12.02 17.11
C ALA A 196 -6.19 -12.20 16.91
N SER A 197 -5.75 -13.41 16.57
CA SER A 197 -4.32 -13.73 16.34
C SER A 197 -3.77 -12.96 15.14
N VAL A 198 -4.51 -12.92 14.04
CA VAL A 198 -4.16 -12.15 12.85
C VAL A 198 -4.17 -10.65 13.15
N THR A 199 -5.18 -10.14 13.84
CA THR A 199 -5.21 -8.72 14.23
C THR A 199 -4.03 -8.34 15.13
N MET A 200 -3.69 -9.16 16.12
CA MET A 200 -2.51 -8.93 16.97
C MET A 200 -1.22 -8.93 16.14
N GLN A 201 -1.07 -9.88 15.22
CA GLN A 201 0.07 -9.91 14.30
C GLN A 201 0.14 -8.64 13.45
N SER A 202 -0.97 -8.23 12.82
CA SER A 202 -0.99 -7.01 12.00
C SER A 202 -0.69 -5.76 12.83
N LEU A 203 -1.18 -5.67 14.06
CA LEU A 203 -0.89 -4.54 14.97
C LEU A 203 0.58 -4.51 15.45
N VAL A 204 1.33 -5.60 15.31
CA VAL A 204 2.77 -5.63 15.56
C VAL A 204 3.55 -5.34 14.28
N SER A 205 3.25 -6.08 13.21
CA SER A 205 4.01 -6.04 11.95
C SER A 205 3.77 -4.77 11.15
N ASP A 206 2.51 -4.39 10.90
CA ASP A 206 2.20 -3.27 10.01
C ASP A 206 2.72 -1.92 10.53
N PRO A 207 2.61 -1.56 11.83
CA PRO A 207 3.21 -0.33 12.36
C PRO A 207 4.72 -0.29 12.17
N LEU A 208 5.42 -1.37 12.50
CA LEU A 208 6.87 -1.46 12.35
C LEU A 208 7.27 -1.36 10.88
N ASP A 209 6.54 -2.06 10.01
CA ASP A 209 6.72 -2.04 8.56
C ASP A 209 6.62 -0.63 8.00
N LYS A 210 5.52 0.09 8.32
CA LYS A 210 5.30 1.44 7.77
C LYS A 210 6.26 2.48 8.34
N ILE A 211 6.79 2.29 9.55
CA ILE A 211 7.89 3.11 10.06
C ILE A 211 9.15 2.91 9.21
N VAL A 212 9.52 1.65 8.96
CA VAL A 212 10.70 1.30 8.15
C VAL A 212 10.55 1.81 6.71
N VAL A 213 9.39 1.60 6.09
CA VAL A 213 9.08 2.08 4.73
C VAL A 213 9.19 3.60 4.63
N LEU A 214 8.56 4.35 5.54
CA LEU A 214 8.66 5.82 5.54
C LEU A 214 10.08 6.31 5.79
N PHE A 215 10.84 5.61 6.63
CA PHE A 215 12.24 5.93 6.87
C PHE A 215 13.08 5.78 5.60
N PHE A 216 12.97 4.65 4.89
CA PHE A 216 13.66 4.45 3.61
C PHE A 216 13.23 5.48 2.57
N VAL A 217 11.93 5.76 2.44
CA VAL A 217 11.45 6.80 1.52
C VAL A 217 12.00 8.18 1.88
N ALA A 218 12.10 8.52 3.17
CA ALA A 218 12.72 9.78 3.60
C ALA A 218 14.20 9.87 3.16
N LEU A 219 14.95 8.77 3.24
CA LEU A 219 16.33 8.72 2.75
C LEU A 219 16.41 8.85 1.24
N THR A 220 15.57 8.11 0.50
CA THR A 220 15.51 8.15 -0.97
C THR A 220 15.17 9.56 -1.46
N VAL A 221 14.15 10.20 -0.89
CA VAL A 221 13.74 11.57 -1.27
C VAL A 221 14.85 12.58 -0.98
N LYS A 222 15.58 12.43 0.13
CA LYS A 222 16.74 13.29 0.44
C LYS A 222 17.93 13.08 -0.51
N ALA A 223 18.11 11.87 -1.02
CA ALA A 223 19.19 11.53 -1.94
C ALA A 223 18.92 11.96 -3.39
N LEU A 224 17.66 12.23 -3.77
CA LEU A 224 17.31 12.62 -5.13
C LEU A 224 17.85 14.03 -5.49
N PRO A 225 18.46 14.21 -6.68
CA PRO A 225 18.89 15.52 -7.13
C PRO A 225 17.72 16.49 -7.26
N GLN A 226 17.89 17.74 -6.80
CA GLN A 226 16.82 18.76 -6.88
C GLN A 226 16.30 18.99 -8.30
N ARG A 227 17.14 18.77 -9.33
CA ARG A 227 16.74 18.84 -10.74
C ARG A 227 15.68 17.80 -11.11
N VAL A 228 15.76 16.59 -10.55
CA VAL A 228 14.79 15.51 -10.76
C VAL A 228 13.48 15.85 -10.07
N LEU A 229 13.55 16.27 -8.80
CA LEU A 229 12.36 16.67 -8.03
C LEU A 229 11.58 17.81 -8.72
N LYS A 230 12.28 18.86 -9.19
CA LYS A 230 11.63 19.99 -9.89
C LYS A 230 10.95 19.58 -11.20
N ARG A 231 11.49 18.58 -11.92
CA ARG A 231 10.87 18.05 -13.15
C ARG A 231 9.64 17.19 -12.87
N LEU A 232 9.57 16.55 -11.71
CA LEU A 232 8.45 15.71 -11.29
C LEU A 232 7.34 16.52 -10.60
N HIS A 233 7.68 17.61 -9.91
CA HIS A 233 6.76 18.48 -9.16
C HIS A 233 6.23 19.77 -9.87
N PRO A 234 6.04 19.88 -11.20
CA PRO A 234 5.43 21.10 -11.76
C PRO A 234 4.01 21.42 -11.28
N ALA A 235 3.29 20.46 -10.69
CA ALA A 235 1.86 20.58 -10.40
C ALA A 235 1.48 20.91 -8.93
N VAL A 236 2.44 21.03 -8.01
CA VAL A 236 2.15 21.36 -6.59
C VAL A 236 3.13 22.44 -6.10
N GLN A 237 3.01 23.64 -6.63
CA GLN A 237 3.49 24.82 -5.90
C GLN A 237 2.40 25.27 -4.93
N PRO A 238 2.73 25.67 -3.68
CA PRO A 238 1.81 26.49 -2.90
C PRO A 238 1.51 27.77 -3.68
N ARG A 239 0.25 28.22 -3.67
CA ARG A 239 -0.11 29.57 -4.16
C ARG A 239 0.86 30.59 -3.54
N PRO A 240 1.53 31.45 -4.31
CA PRO A 240 2.34 32.52 -3.78
C PRO A 240 1.44 33.66 -3.30
N ASP A 241 0.69 33.44 -2.22
CA ASP A 241 -0.16 34.45 -1.58
C ASP A 241 0.15 34.51 -0.08
N ALA A 242 1.32 35.06 0.28
CA ALA A 242 1.59 35.72 1.57
C ALA A 242 3.07 36.15 1.66
N GLU A 243 3.46 37.20 0.92
CA GLU A 243 4.45 38.22 1.36
C GLU A 243 4.70 39.23 0.24
N LYS A 244 3.63 39.90 -0.19
CA LYS A 244 3.69 41.27 -0.69
C LYS A 244 2.41 41.96 -0.27
N LYS A 245 2.45 42.52 0.95
CA LYS A 245 1.70 43.71 1.44
C LYS A 245 1.64 43.68 2.98
N SER A 246 2.66 44.23 3.63
CA SER A 246 2.56 45.41 4.49
C SER A 246 3.94 45.79 5.00
#